data_AF-R9HNE7-F1
#
_entry.id   AF-R9HNE7-F1
#
_cell.length_a   1.000
_cell.length_b   1.000
_cell.length_c   1.000
_cell.angle_alpha   90.00
_cell.angle_beta   90.00
_cell.angle_gamma   90.00
#
_symmetry.space_group_name_H-M   'P 1'
#
loop_
_entity.id
_entity.type
_entity.pdbx_description
1 polymer ?
#
loop_
_entity_poly.entity_id
_entity_poly.type
_entity_poly.pdbx_seq_one_letter_code
_entity_poly.pdbx_strand_id
1 'polypeptide(L)'
;MEFKNIGYWFCDIVKETFTDDLEKNRYTSFIMGIVLSSHHVYDGFTLLCNAKNVICSIQLIRAQVDICLLVYACIIMKNKQTFFDYYDRGMSINKLKFEGNPLTANFLLSKLEEKYHGITSIYKEGCQWIHPTNKRDKSMLIQGDDKNSLLHVGYKGKGYKIKDMQLPEEVYTDVCIDMYYVNDILKELLNEVVKLRNEAIGNKKMIT
;
A
#
# COMPACT_ATOMS: atom_id res chain seq x y z
N MET A 1 20.42 6.21 6.36
CA MET A 1 19.33 6.51 5.41
C MET A 1 18.36 7.49 6.04
N GLU A 2 18.05 8.58 5.34
CA GLU A 2 17.00 9.53 5.75
C GLU A 2 15.70 9.17 5.02
N PHE A 3 14.61 8.96 5.75
CA PHE A 3 13.33 8.58 5.16
C PHE A 3 12.48 9.82 4.89
N LYS A 4 11.67 9.79 3.82
CA LYS A 4 10.71 10.87 3.55
C LYS A 4 9.74 10.99 4.73
N ASN A 5 9.54 12.20 5.24
CA ASN A 5 8.50 12.43 6.22
C ASN A 5 7.13 12.48 5.50
N ILE A 6 6.38 11.38 5.59
CA ILE A 6 5.02 11.31 5.05
C ILE A 6 3.96 11.83 6.02
N GLY A 7 4.34 12.15 7.26
CA GLY A 7 3.47 12.70 8.31
C GLY A 7 2.75 13.97 7.88
N TYR A 8 3.39 14.81 7.05
CA TYR A 8 2.80 16.06 6.60
C TYR A 8 1.49 15.88 5.83
N TRP A 9 1.46 14.99 4.83
CA TRP A 9 0.22 14.80 4.06
C TRP A 9 -0.84 14.01 4.84
N PHE A 10 -0.44 13.14 5.78
CA PHE A 10 -1.39 12.55 6.72
C PHE A 10 -2.09 13.61 7.57
N CYS A 11 -1.32 14.53 8.16
CA CYS A 11 -1.86 15.62 8.95
C CYS A 11 -2.81 16.50 8.12
N ASP A 12 -2.49 16.75 6.85
CA ASP A 12 -3.34 17.56 5.97
C ASP A 12 -4.68 16.87 5.69
N ILE A 13 -4.67 15.57 5.33
CA ILE A 13 -5.90 14.80 5.11
C ILE A 13 -6.74 14.72 6.39
N VAL A 14 -6.09 14.50 7.53
CA VAL A 14 -6.76 14.47 8.84
C VAL A 14 -7.43 15.81 9.11
N LYS A 15 -6.71 16.94 8.96
CA LYS A 15 -7.28 18.28 9.18
C LYS A 15 -8.47 18.56 8.25
N GLU A 16 -8.38 18.19 6.99
CA GLU A 16 -9.48 18.37 6.03
C GLU A 16 -10.70 17.49 6.36
N THR A 17 -10.45 16.31 6.95
CA THR A 17 -11.49 15.37 7.37
C THR A 17 -12.13 15.76 8.71
N PHE A 18 -11.36 16.37 9.61
CA PHE A 18 -11.84 16.92 10.89
C PHE A 18 -12.39 18.34 10.71
N THR A 19 -13.63 18.43 10.25
CA THR A 19 -14.44 19.66 10.32
C THR A 19 -15.41 19.58 11.49
N ASP A 20 -15.78 20.72 12.09
CA ASP A 20 -16.54 20.85 13.35
C ASP A 20 -17.92 20.14 13.40
N ASP A 21 -18.49 19.79 12.24
CA ASP A 21 -19.66 18.89 12.15
C ASP A 21 -19.23 17.43 12.31
N LEU A 22 -19.12 17.01 13.58
CA LEU A 22 -18.90 15.63 14.05
C LEU A 22 -20.08 14.68 13.76
N GLU A 23 -20.74 14.80 12.61
CA GLU A 23 -21.55 13.68 12.15
C GLU A 23 -20.61 12.51 11.90
N LYS A 24 -20.80 11.42 12.66
CA LYS A 24 -20.20 10.09 12.45
C LYS A 24 -20.60 9.54 11.08
N ASN A 25 -20.12 10.16 10.02
CA ASN A 25 -20.25 9.67 8.67
C ASN A 25 -19.18 8.60 8.46
N ARG A 26 -19.58 7.44 7.94
CA ARG A 26 -18.73 6.28 7.68
C ARG A 26 -17.52 6.62 6.80
N TYR A 27 -17.63 7.64 5.94
CA TYR A 27 -16.48 8.18 5.21
C TYR A 27 -15.37 8.70 6.13
N THR A 28 -15.70 9.53 7.13
CA THR A 28 -14.73 10.09 8.07
C THR A 28 -14.03 8.96 8.83
N SER A 29 -14.80 8.00 9.36
CA SER A 29 -14.24 6.83 10.07
C SER A 29 -13.36 5.97 9.17
N PHE A 30 -13.79 5.74 7.92
CA PHE A 30 -13.01 5.01 6.93
C PHE A 30 -11.68 5.72 6.61
N ILE A 31 -11.71 7.02 6.29
CA ILE A 31 -10.50 7.82 6.00
C ILE A 31 -9.53 7.75 7.18
N MET A 32 -10.01 7.93 8.41
CA MET A 32 -9.19 7.85 9.62
C MET A 32 -8.57 6.46 9.82
N GLY A 33 -9.36 5.40 9.63
CA GLY A 33 -8.86 4.02 9.72
C GLY A 33 -7.78 3.74 8.68
N ILE A 34 -7.95 4.23 7.45
CA ILE A 34 -6.97 4.09 6.37
C ILE A 34 -5.68 4.86 6.68
N VAL A 35 -5.79 6.14 7.10
CA VAL A 35 -4.63 6.98 7.43
C VAL A 35 -3.82 6.36 8.57
N LEU A 36 -4.48 5.92 9.65
CA LEU A 36 -3.82 5.30 10.77
C LEU A 36 -3.13 3.98 10.37
N SER A 37 -3.82 3.12 9.61
CA SER A 37 -3.26 1.84 9.15
C SER A 37 -2.05 2.06 8.25
N SER A 38 -2.15 3.01 7.31
CA SER A 38 -1.08 3.38 6.39
C SER A 38 0.14 3.93 7.12
N HIS A 39 -0.07 4.79 8.12
CA HIS A 39 1.00 5.33 8.94
C HIS A 39 1.75 4.22 9.70
N HIS A 40 1.02 3.29 10.33
CA HIS A 40 1.64 2.15 11.02
C HIS A 40 2.42 1.22 10.09
N VAL A 41 1.92 0.97 8.88
CA VAL A 41 2.64 0.17 7.87
C VAL A 41 3.94 0.86 7.47
N TYR A 42 3.89 2.17 7.22
CA TYR A 42 5.09 2.94 6.88
C TYR A 42 6.09 3.02 8.02
N ASP A 43 5.64 3.28 9.25
CA ASP A 43 6.52 3.32 10.42
C ASP A 43 7.21 1.96 10.62
N GLY A 44 6.45 0.86 10.53
CA GLY A 44 7.01 -0.50 10.55
C GLY A 44 8.03 -0.73 9.43
N PHE A 45 7.78 -0.22 8.22
CA PHE A 45 8.71 -0.31 7.10
C PHE A 45 10.02 0.42 7.40
N THR A 46 9.96 1.65 7.88
CA THR A 46 11.16 2.44 8.21
C THR A 46 11.97 1.79 9.34
N LEU A 47 11.31 1.27 10.37
CA LEU A 47 11.96 0.54 11.47
C LEU A 47 12.70 -0.69 10.96
N LEU A 48 12.09 -1.49 10.09
CA LEU A 48 12.71 -2.69 9.53
C LEU A 48 13.87 -2.35 8.59
N CYS A 49 13.74 -1.30 7.77
CA CYS A 49 14.83 -0.81 6.93
C CYS A 49 16.02 -0.32 7.78
N ASN A 50 15.77 0.41 8.86
CA ASN A 50 16.81 0.83 9.81
C ASN A 50 17.48 -0.35 10.52
N ALA A 51 16.71 -1.38 10.86
CA ALA A 51 17.21 -2.62 11.43
C ALA A 51 17.90 -3.54 10.41
N LYS A 52 18.09 -3.09 9.16
CA LYS A 52 18.66 -3.87 8.06
C LYS A 52 17.91 -5.18 7.76
N ASN A 53 16.60 -5.20 8.00
CA ASN A 53 15.71 -6.33 7.76
C ASN A 53 14.84 -6.09 6.51
N VAL A 54 15.47 -6.15 5.33
CA VAL A 54 14.79 -5.81 4.08
C VAL A 54 13.72 -6.82 3.66
N ILE A 55 13.89 -8.11 3.99
CA ILE A 55 12.94 -9.15 3.58
C ILE A 55 11.58 -8.89 4.25
N CYS A 56 11.58 -8.55 5.54
CA CYS A 56 10.37 -8.17 6.24
C CYS A 56 9.84 -6.81 5.76
N SER A 57 10.71 -5.85 5.44
CA SER A 57 10.24 -4.53 4.98
C SER A 57 9.51 -4.61 3.63
N ILE A 58 9.95 -5.48 2.70
CA ILE A 58 9.28 -5.68 1.41
C ILE A 58 7.82 -6.16 1.58
N GLN A 59 7.54 -6.97 2.61
CA GLN A 59 6.17 -7.43 2.90
C GLN A 59 5.25 -6.27 3.29
N LEU A 60 5.79 -5.22 3.92
CA LEU A 60 5.02 -4.03 4.28
C LEU A 60 4.68 -3.15 3.07
N ILE A 61 5.49 -3.16 2.01
CA ILE A 61 5.12 -2.50 0.73
C ILE A 61 3.86 -3.15 0.17
N ARG A 62 3.77 -4.47 0.21
CA ARG A 62 2.58 -5.21 -0.21
C ARG A 62 1.36 -4.86 0.63
N ALA A 63 1.50 -4.77 1.95
CA ALA A 63 0.44 -4.33 2.84
C ALA A 63 -0.03 -2.90 2.50
N GLN A 64 0.90 -2.01 2.17
CA GLN A 64 0.59 -0.66 1.71
C GLN A 64 -0.22 -0.66 0.40
N VAL A 65 0.11 -1.54 -0.55
CA VAL A 65 -0.70 -1.71 -1.77
C VAL A 65 -2.10 -2.24 -1.44
N ASP A 66 -2.29 -3.15 -0.47
CA ASP A 66 -3.64 -3.59 -0.06
C ASP A 66 -4.50 -2.42 0.41
N ILE A 67 -3.91 -1.47 1.13
CA ILE A 67 -4.60 -0.27 1.56
C ILE A 67 -5.06 0.54 0.34
N CYS A 68 -4.20 0.73 -0.67
CA CYS A 68 -4.59 1.37 -1.93
C CYS A 68 -5.75 0.64 -2.62
N LEU A 69 -5.74 -0.69 -2.66
CA LEU A 69 -6.82 -1.48 -3.27
C LEU A 69 -8.16 -1.30 -2.53
N LEU A 70 -8.13 -1.26 -1.20
CA LEU A 70 -9.31 -1.02 -0.38
C LEU A 70 -9.89 0.40 -0.60
N VAL A 71 -9.03 1.42 -0.65
CA VAL A 71 -9.45 2.80 -0.94
C VAL A 71 -10.02 2.89 -2.36
N TYR A 72 -9.37 2.25 -3.34
CA TYR A 72 -9.87 2.24 -4.71
C TYR A 72 -11.22 1.52 -4.83
N ALA A 73 -11.43 0.42 -4.11
CA ALA A 73 -12.73 -0.24 -4.01
C ALA A 73 -13.81 0.72 -3.46
N CYS A 74 -13.50 1.53 -2.44
CA CYS A 74 -14.40 2.57 -1.95
C CYS A 74 -14.78 3.56 -3.07
N ILE A 75 -13.81 4.01 -3.86
CA ILE A 75 -14.02 4.98 -4.94
C ILE A 75 -14.98 4.43 -6.00
N ILE A 76 -14.68 3.24 -6.55
CA ILE A 76 -15.43 2.70 -7.70
C ILE A 76 -16.81 2.14 -7.32
N MET A 77 -17.03 1.75 -6.06
CA MET A 77 -18.31 1.18 -5.64
C MET A 77 -19.44 2.21 -5.71
N LYS A 78 -20.37 2.04 -6.65
CA LYS A 78 -21.53 2.93 -6.83
C LYS A 78 -22.42 2.98 -5.58
N ASN A 79 -22.73 1.81 -5.01
CA ASN A 79 -23.48 1.73 -3.76
C ASN A 79 -22.53 1.82 -2.55
N LYS A 80 -22.36 3.04 -2.05
CA LYS A 80 -21.49 3.35 -0.91
C LYS A 80 -21.98 2.74 0.40
N GLN A 81 -23.30 2.64 0.59
CA GLN A 81 -23.89 1.98 1.75
C GLN A 81 -23.46 0.51 1.82
N THR A 82 -23.59 -0.23 0.71
CA THR A 82 -23.15 -1.64 0.64
C THR A 82 -21.64 -1.78 0.87
N PHE A 83 -20.82 -0.88 0.32
CA PHE A 83 -19.38 -0.90 0.58
C PHE A 83 -19.08 -0.77 2.07
N PHE A 84 -19.62 0.26 2.73
CA PHE A 84 -19.36 0.48 4.14
C PHE A 84 -19.95 -0.62 5.03
N ASP A 85 -21.09 -1.23 4.67
CA ASP A 85 -21.65 -2.39 5.38
C ASP A 85 -20.72 -3.60 5.38
N TYR A 86 -20.00 -3.81 4.27
CA TYR A 86 -18.98 -4.85 4.20
C TYR A 86 -17.74 -4.49 5.01
N TYR A 87 -17.28 -3.24 4.89
CA TYR A 87 -16.11 -2.74 5.61
C TYR A 87 -16.29 -2.84 7.13
N ASP A 88 -17.39 -2.32 7.67
CA ASP A 88 -17.65 -2.30 9.12
C ASP A 88 -17.78 -3.70 9.72
N ARG A 89 -18.20 -4.67 8.91
CA ARG A 89 -18.32 -6.09 9.31
C ARG A 89 -17.02 -6.88 9.14
N GLY A 90 -15.94 -6.26 8.68
CA GLY A 90 -14.68 -6.94 8.38
C GLY A 90 -14.83 -7.99 7.28
N MET A 91 -15.81 -7.84 6.38
CA MET A 91 -16.04 -8.79 5.30
C MET A 91 -15.04 -8.55 4.17
N SER A 92 -14.56 -9.64 3.56
CA SER A 92 -13.68 -9.56 2.39
C SER A 92 -14.36 -8.79 1.26
N ILE A 93 -13.72 -7.70 0.80
CA ILE A 93 -14.23 -6.83 -0.27
C ILE A 93 -14.37 -7.57 -1.61
N ASN A 94 -13.66 -8.69 -1.81
CA ASN A 94 -13.79 -9.51 -3.03
C ASN A 94 -15.17 -10.17 -3.20
N LYS A 95 -16.02 -10.13 -2.17
CA LYS A 95 -17.42 -10.56 -2.23
C LYS A 95 -18.32 -9.49 -2.86
N LEU A 96 -17.87 -8.24 -2.92
CA LEU A 96 -18.52 -7.17 -3.68
C LEU A 96 -18.20 -7.33 -5.16
N LYS A 97 -19.08 -6.77 -6.00
CA LYS A 97 -18.91 -6.77 -7.46
C LYS A 97 -18.99 -5.37 -8.02
N PHE A 98 -18.16 -5.10 -9.01
CA PHE A 98 -18.25 -3.92 -9.87
C PHE A 98 -18.35 -4.40 -11.32
N GLU A 99 -19.39 -3.97 -12.03
CA GLU A 99 -19.67 -4.39 -13.42
C GLU A 99 -19.69 -5.92 -13.58
N GLY A 100 -20.29 -6.62 -12.61
CA GLY A 100 -20.37 -8.08 -12.60
C GLY A 100 -19.11 -8.81 -12.13
N ASN A 101 -17.97 -8.12 -12.04
CA ASN A 101 -16.68 -8.70 -11.64
C ASN A 101 -16.46 -8.60 -10.12
N PRO A 102 -16.05 -9.68 -9.44
CA PRO A 102 -15.67 -9.61 -8.03
C PRO A 102 -14.47 -8.69 -7.82
N LEU A 103 -14.47 -7.91 -6.73
CA LEU A 103 -13.38 -6.99 -6.37
C LEU A 103 -12.15 -7.73 -5.83
N THR A 104 -11.61 -8.65 -6.60
CA THR A 104 -10.35 -9.34 -6.29
C THR A 104 -9.17 -8.39 -6.40
N ALA A 105 -8.07 -8.72 -5.71
CA ALA A 105 -6.82 -7.95 -5.84
C ALA A 105 -6.37 -7.83 -7.30
N ASN A 106 -6.44 -8.91 -8.09
CA ASN A 106 -6.08 -8.87 -9.50
C ASN A 106 -6.95 -7.92 -10.33
N PHE A 107 -8.26 -7.91 -10.08
CA PHE A 107 -9.17 -7.00 -10.77
C PHE A 107 -8.87 -5.54 -10.41
N LEU A 108 -8.76 -5.24 -9.12
CA LEU A 108 -8.47 -3.89 -8.64
C LEU A 108 -7.08 -3.42 -9.11
N LEU A 109 -6.08 -4.29 -9.11
CA LEU A 109 -4.74 -4.01 -9.65
C LEU A 109 -4.79 -3.73 -11.15
N SER A 110 -5.53 -4.51 -11.94
CA SER A 110 -5.63 -4.24 -13.38
C SER A 110 -6.21 -2.86 -13.67
N LYS A 111 -7.12 -2.37 -12.80
CA LYS A 111 -7.69 -1.04 -12.91
C LYS A 111 -6.77 0.07 -12.40
N LEU A 112 -6.05 -0.16 -11.30
CA LEU A 112 -5.05 0.80 -10.84
C LEU A 112 -3.86 0.89 -11.80
N GLU A 113 -3.45 -0.19 -12.45
CA GLU A 113 -2.34 -0.22 -13.42
C GLU A 113 -2.60 0.70 -14.63
N GLU A 114 -3.87 0.90 -15.01
CA GLU A 114 -4.26 1.83 -16.07
C GLU A 114 -3.88 3.29 -15.72
N LYS A 115 -3.83 3.65 -14.43
CA LYS A 115 -3.51 4.99 -13.94
C LYS A 115 -2.10 5.10 -13.32
N TYR A 116 -1.64 4.03 -12.68
CA TYR A 116 -0.43 3.99 -11.87
C TYR A 116 0.48 2.85 -12.31
N HIS A 117 1.20 3.08 -13.41
CA HIS A 117 2.07 2.07 -14.01
C HIS A 117 3.10 1.52 -13.01
N GLY A 118 3.21 0.20 -12.96
CA GLY A 118 4.14 -0.50 -12.09
C GLY A 118 3.56 -0.96 -10.76
N ILE A 119 2.37 -0.51 -10.34
CA ILE A 119 1.75 -0.93 -9.07
C ILE A 119 1.55 -2.46 -9.03
N THR A 120 1.19 -3.08 -10.15
CA THR A 120 1.03 -4.53 -10.26
C THR A 120 2.36 -5.25 -10.08
N SER A 121 3.44 -4.70 -10.60
CA SER A 121 4.79 -5.26 -10.42
C SER A 121 5.21 -5.21 -8.96
N ILE A 122 4.98 -4.08 -8.28
CA ILE A 122 5.28 -3.88 -6.86
C ILE A 122 4.49 -4.88 -5.98
N TYR A 123 3.20 -5.02 -6.25
CA TYR A 123 2.35 -5.99 -5.56
C TYR A 123 2.86 -7.43 -5.73
N LYS A 124 3.15 -7.82 -6.96
CA LYS A 124 3.62 -9.18 -7.30
C LYS A 124 4.97 -9.46 -6.68
N GLU A 125 5.86 -8.48 -6.66
CA GLU A 125 7.15 -8.57 -5.99
C GLU A 125 6.93 -8.92 -4.51
N GLY A 126 6.15 -8.12 -3.77
CA GLY A 126 5.89 -8.39 -2.36
C GLY A 126 5.22 -9.74 -2.08
N CYS A 127 4.35 -10.22 -2.97
CA CYS A 127 3.75 -11.55 -2.84
C CYS A 127 4.79 -12.68 -2.88
N GLN A 128 5.86 -12.53 -3.67
CA GLN A 128 6.93 -13.53 -3.76
C GLN A 128 7.77 -13.64 -2.48
N TRP A 129 7.72 -12.62 -1.61
CA TRP A 129 8.40 -12.61 -0.31
C TRP A 129 7.51 -13.04 0.85
N ILE A 130 6.18 -13.02 0.69
CA ILE A 130 5.21 -13.54 1.67
C ILE A 130 5.07 -15.06 1.51
N HIS A 131 4.87 -15.53 0.28
CA HIS A 131 4.82 -16.96 0.00
C HIS A 131 6.25 -17.47 -0.15
N PRO A 132 6.69 -18.48 0.63
CA PRO A 132 7.99 -19.12 0.44
C PRO A 132 7.97 -19.86 -0.90
N THR A 133 8.26 -19.13 -1.97
CA THR A 133 8.42 -19.66 -3.32
C THR A 133 9.89 -19.96 -3.58
N ASN A 134 10.17 -20.65 -4.69
CA ASN A 134 11.54 -20.88 -5.15
C ASN A 134 12.36 -19.60 -5.35
N LYS A 135 11.74 -18.40 -5.31
CA LYS A 135 12.46 -17.13 -5.30
C LYS A 135 13.28 -16.95 -4.02
N ARG A 136 12.80 -17.40 -2.85
CA ARG A 136 13.61 -17.40 -1.62
C ARG A 136 14.79 -18.39 -1.72
N ASP A 137 14.59 -19.54 -2.36
CA ASP A 137 15.67 -20.51 -2.54
C ASP A 137 16.73 -19.99 -3.52
N LYS A 138 16.27 -19.35 -4.62
CA LYS A 138 17.12 -18.70 -5.62
C LYS A 138 17.66 -17.35 -5.17
N SER A 139 17.15 -16.79 -4.07
CA SER A 139 17.69 -15.54 -3.56
C SER A 139 19.09 -15.75 -3.04
N MET A 140 19.53 -16.95 -2.66
CA MET A 140 20.92 -17.22 -2.29
C MET A 140 21.67 -17.94 -3.44
N LEU A 141 22.06 -17.23 -4.51
CA LEU A 141 22.90 -17.81 -5.56
C LEU A 141 24.37 -17.44 -5.36
N ILE A 142 25.20 -18.43 -5.03
CA ILE A 142 26.66 -18.26 -5.07
C ILE A 142 27.07 -18.28 -6.55
N GLN A 143 27.67 -17.21 -7.07
CA GLN A 143 28.22 -17.19 -8.43
C GLN A 143 29.73 -16.88 -8.37
N GLY A 144 30.55 -17.86 -8.77
CA GLY A 144 31.97 -17.70 -9.09
C GLY A 144 32.97 -18.19 -8.04
N ASP A 145 34.17 -18.59 -8.49
CA ASP A 145 35.26 -19.32 -7.79
C ASP A 145 35.77 -18.72 -6.47
N ASP A 146 35.33 -17.51 -6.11
CA ASP A 146 35.66 -16.84 -4.88
C ASP A 146 34.56 -17.09 -3.84
N LYS A 147 34.88 -17.89 -2.82
CA LYS A 147 33.98 -18.25 -1.70
C LYS A 147 33.39 -17.04 -0.96
N ASN A 148 33.88 -15.83 -1.21
CA ASN A 148 33.42 -14.59 -0.60
C ASN A 148 32.36 -13.81 -1.42
N SER A 149 32.03 -14.23 -2.65
CA SER A 149 31.08 -13.53 -3.53
C SER A 149 29.67 -14.13 -3.49
N LEU A 150 28.91 -13.87 -2.43
CA LEU A 150 27.49 -14.24 -2.36
C LEU A 150 26.65 -13.24 -3.18
N LEU A 151 26.05 -13.67 -4.30
CA LEU A 151 25.12 -12.85 -5.09
C LEU A 151 23.68 -13.19 -4.69
N HIS A 152 23.00 -12.29 -3.97
CA HIS A 152 21.63 -12.57 -3.57
C HIS A 152 20.63 -12.09 -4.64
N VAL A 153 19.78 -12.96 -5.19
CA VAL A 153 18.71 -12.55 -6.14
C VAL A 153 17.69 -11.71 -5.39
N GLY A 154 17.66 -10.42 -5.73
CA GLY A 154 17.05 -9.39 -4.91
C GLY A 154 15.71 -8.87 -5.39
N TYR A 155 15.41 -7.68 -4.91
CA TYR A 155 14.20 -6.92 -5.18
C TYR A 155 14.01 -6.69 -6.69
N LYS A 156 12.87 -7.12 -7.23
CA LYS A 156 12.48 -6.98 -8.65
C LYS A 156 13.50 -7.56 -9.63
N GLY A 157 14.21 -8.61 -9.20
CA GLY A 157 15.19 -9.33 -10.04
C GLY A 157 16.54 -8.64 -10.16
N LYS A 158 16.77 -7.52 -9.46
CA LYS A 158 18.08 -6.88 -9.36
C LYS A 158 19.01 -7.71 -8.46
N GLY A 159 20.24 -7.92 -8.91
CA GLY A 159 21.27 -8.62 -8.14
C GLY A 159 22.03 -7.66 -7.24
N TYR A 160 22.26 -8.04 -5.98
CA TYR A 160 23.03 -7.25 -5.02
C TYR A 160 24.24 -8.02 -4.52
N LYS A 161 25.39 -7.33 -4.44
CA LYS A 161 26.62 -7.90 -3.88
C LYS A 161 26.55 -7.81 -2.36
N ILE A 162 26.54 -8.96 -1.68
CA ILE A 162 26.62 -9.01 -0.23
C ILE A 162 28.06 -8.75 0.21
N LYS A 163 28.23 -7.94 1.26
CA LYS A 163 29.51 -7.74 1.95
C LYS A 163 29.30 -7.97 3.44
N ASP A 164 30.15 -8.77 4.07
CA ASP A 164 30.10 -9.08 5.51
C ASP A 164 28.72 -9.57 5.99
N MET A 165 28.07 -10.43 5.19
CA MET A 165 26.70 -10.93 5.40
C MET A 165 25.61 -9.84 5.45
N GLN A 166 25.91 -8.63 4.96
CA GLN A 166 24.97 -7.52 4.88
C GLN A 166 24.65 -7.17 3.43
N LEU A 167 23.38 -6.86 3.18
CA LEU A 167 22.94 -6.31 1.91
C LEU A 167 23.41 -4.85 1.76
N PRO A 168 23.75 -4.42 0.53
CA PRO A 168 24.20 -3.06 0.28
C PRO A 168 23.07 -2.06 0.48
N GLU A 169 23.40 -0.80 0.77
CA GLU A 169 22.40 0.27 0.97
C GLU A 169 21.46 0.44 -0.24
N GLU A 170 21.95 0.11 -1.44
CA GLU A 170 21.19 0.15 -2.69
C GLU A 170 19.85 -0.61 -2.65
N VAL A 171 19.79 -1.78 -1.99
CA VAL A 171 18.51 -2.52 -1.88
C VAL A 171 17.48 -1.72 -1.10
N TYR A 172 17.92 -0.98 -0.08
CA TYR A 172 17.07 -0.16 0.77
C TYR A 172 16.58 1.08 0.01
N THR A 173 17.42 1.64 -0.87
CA THR A 173 17.00 2.70 -1.80
C THR A 173 15.90 2.20 -2.73
N ASP A 174 16.06 1.02 -3.33
CA ASP A 174 15.09 0.48 -4.29
C ASP A 174 13.72 0.18 -3.63
N VAL A 175 13.71 -0.42 -2.43
CA VAL A 175 12.45 -0.68 -1.70
C VAL A 175 11.80 0.61 -1.20
N CYS A 176 12.59 1.64 -0.85
CA CYS A 176 12.07 2.95 -0.47
C CYS A 176 11.39 3.65 -1.65
N ILE A 177 11.95 3.57 -2.86
CA ILE A 177 11.34 4.15 -4.07
C ILE A 177 9.93 3.62 -4.27
N ASP A 178 9.77 2.29 -4.21
CA ASP A 178 8.46 1.67 -4.41
C ASP A 178 7.50 1.96 -3.24
N MET A 179 7.97 1.98 -1.97
CA MET A 179 7.14 2.40 -0.84
C MET A 179 6.65 3.85 -0.99
N TYR A 180 7.53 4.77 -1.39
CA TYR A 180 7.16 6.17 -1.61
C TYR A 180 6.16 6.31 -2.74
N TYR A 181 6.36 5.59 -3.84
CA TYR A 181 5.43 5.58 -4.96
C TYR A 181 4.04 5.09 -4.53
N VAL A 182 3.96 4.01 -3.75
CA VAL A 182 2.67 3.51 -3.24
C VAL A 182 2.01 4.53 -2.29
N ASN A 183 2.79 5.25 -1.48
CA ASN A 183 2.26 6.32 -0.63
C ASN A 183 1.72 7.52 -1.43
N ASP A 184 2.39 7.90 -2.53
CA ASP A 184 1.91 8.95 -3.43
C ASP A 184 0.58 8.54 -4.07
N ILE A 185 0.45 7.29 -4.51
CA ILE A 185 -0.83 6.72 -4.99
C ILE A 185 -1.90 6.80 -3.91
N LEU A 186 -1.59 6.35 -2.68
CA LEU A 186 -2.55 6.36 -1.59
C LEU A 186 -3.06 7.77 -1.27
N LYS A 187 -2.16 8.76 -1.25
CA LYS A 187 -2.51 10.16 -1.04
C LYS A 187 -3.51 10.64 -2.09
N GLU A 188 -3.26 10.36 -3.37
CA GLU A 188 -4.21 10.71 -4.43
C GLU A 188 -5.56 10.03 -4.27
N LEU A 189 -5.58 8.73 -3.97
CA LEU A 189 -6.82 7.98 -3.76
C LEU A 189 -7.61 8.51 -2.56
N LEU A 190 -6.93 8.85 -1.46
CA LEU A 190 -7.58 9.44 -0.29
C LEU A 190 -8.18 10.81 -0.58
N ASN A 191 -7.51 11.66 -1.36
CA ASN A 191 -8.07 12.93 -1.80
C ASN A 191 -9.38 12.74 -2.58
N GLU A 192 -9.47 11.70 -3.42
CA GLU A 192 -10.73 11.36 -4.10
C GLU A 192 -11.82 10.91 -3.12
N VAL A 193 -11.48 10.14 -2.08
CA VAL A 193 -12.44 9.76 -1.04
C VAL A 193 -12.90 10.98 -0.21
N VAL A 194 -12.02 11.94 0.05
CA VAL A 194 -12.37 13.20 0.72
C VAL A 194 -13.34 14.02 -0.14
N LYS A 195 -13.13 14.10 -1.46
CA LYS A 195 -14.11 14.73 -2.38
C LYS A 195 -15.47 14.06 -2.31
N LEU A 196 -15.51 12.72 -2.40
CA LEU A 196 -16.75 11.94 -2.29
C LEU A 196 -17.46 12.15 -0.95
N ARG A 197 -16.71 12.27 0.15
CA ARG A 197 -17.26 12.62 1.47
C ARG A 197 -17.93 14.00 1.41
N ASN A 198 -17.24 15.01 0.90
CA ASN A 198 -17.71 16.38 0.87
C ASN A 198 -18.98 16.52 0.00
N GLU A 199 -19.02 15.84 -1.15
CA GLU A 199 -20.21 15.74 -2.00
C GLU A 199 -21.40 15.08 -1.26
N ALA A 200 -21.15 13.98 -0.53
CA ALA A 200 -22.18 13.30 0.25
C ALA A 200 -22.73 14.18 1.39
N ILE A 201 -21.88 14.98 2.04
CA ILE A 201 -22.30 15.93 3.08
C ILE A 201 -23.09 17.10 2.45
N GLY A 202 -22.61 17.67 1.35
CA GLY A 202 -23.30 18.75 0.64
C GLY A 202 -24.70 18.35 0.18
N ASN A 203 -24.84 17.14 -0.39
CA ASN A 203 -26.15 16.62 -0.80
C ASN A 203 -27.12 16.44 0.37
N LYS A 204 -26.65 16.04 1.56
CA LYS A 204 -27.51 15.97 2.75
C LYS A 204 -28.03 17.35 3.16
N LYS A 205 -27.18 18.38 3.15
CA LYS A 205 -27.55 19.75 3.54
C LYS A 205 -28.56 20.41 2.58
N MET A 206 -28.71 19.92 1.35
CA MET A 206 -29.71 20.42 0.39
C MET A 206 -31.10 19.77 0.53
N ILE A 207 -31.20 18.64 1.25
CA ILE A 207 -32.45 17.86 1.40
C ILE A 207 -33.14 18.14 2.76
N THR A 208 -32.44 18.81 3.68
CA THR A 208 -32.92 19.29 4.98
C THR A 208 -33.32 20.76 4.93
#